data_AF-A0A9W6XW91-F1
#
_entry.id   AF-A0A9W6XW91-F1
#
_cell.length_a   1.000
_cell.length_b   1.000
_cell.length_c   1.000
_cell.angle_alpha   90.00
_cell.angle_beta   90.00
_cell.angle_gamma   90.00
#
_symmetry.space_group_name_H-M   'P 1'
#
loop_
_entity.id
_entity.type
_entity.pdbx_description
1 polymer ?
#
loop_
_entity_poly.entity_id
_entity_poly.type
_entity_poly.pdbx_seq_one_letter_code
_entity_poly.pdbx_strand_id
1 'polypeptide(L)'
;MHQNTPSNDIEFEGYARELALLPDLTEAVSTTLDYTGQHVRHPSLSVEQQDRVAMVLKSHVRIMISSGNALPPPAYGVVCDTDVQEHPPIKQKARRIPLRHLKQFYELLNGLSKAGLIAFSGSPWASPIVIVLKKNGVDTRLGIDYKMVNAVTAIMEYAIPLVDDLLMDMEKYLWYCSLDAASGFWAEMMTQGARKISAFVYALGHFEWLRMPFGLKKK
;
A
#
# COMPACT_ATOMS: atom_id res chain seq x y z
N MET A 1 41.17 -17.03 -13.35
CA MET A 1 39.86 -17.60 -12.99
C MET A 1 39.00 -16.49 -12.40
N HIS A 2 38.19 -15.83 -13.22
CA HIS A 2 37.20 -14.87 -12.72
C HIS A 2 35.94 -15.65 -12.34
N GLN A 3 35.64 -15.71 -11.05
CA GLN A 3 34.38 -16.25 -10.54
C GLN A 3 33.29 -15.22 -10.79
N ASN A 4 32.37 -15.55 -11.70
CA ASN A 4 31.12 -14.83 -11.92
C ASN A 4 30.32 -14.83 -10.61
N THR A 5 30.18 -13.66 -9.99
CA THR A 5 29.20 -13.43 -8.93
C THR A 5 27.85 -13.21 -9.62
N PRO A 6 26.76 -13.92 -9.27
CA PRO A 6 25.47 -13.65 -9.88
C PRO A 6 25.02 -12.24 -9.51
N SER A 7 24.69 -11.43 -10.51
CA SER A 7 24.06 -10.14 -10.26
C SER A 7 22.70 -10.38 -9.58
N ASN A 8 22.43 -9.66 -8.50
CA ASN A 8 21.13 -9.69 -7.80
C ASN A 8 20.06 -8.86 -8.54
N ASP A 9 20.29 -8.54 -9.81
CA ASP A 9 19.35 -7.80 -10.63
C ASP A 9 18.24 -8.75 -11.11
N ILE A 10 17.12 -8.74 -10.39
CA ILE A 10 15.94 -9.55 -10.69
C ILE A 10 15.17 -8.88 -11.83
N GLU A 11 15.02 -9.59 -12.96
CA GLU A 11 14.31 -9.13 -14.15
C GLU A 11 12.80 -8.88 -13.91
N PHE A 12 12.29 -7.86 -14.60
CA PHE A 12 11.10 -7.08 -14.24
C PHE A 12 9.74 -7.78 -14.43
N GLU A 13 9.61 -8.74 -15.34
CA GLU A 13 8.28 -9.09 -15.88
C GLU A 13 7.51 -10.18 -15.12
N GLY A 14 8.19 -10.99 -14.30
CA GLY A 14 7.53 -12.00 -13.45
C GLY A 14 7.39 -11.60 -11.98
N TYR A 15 8.39 -10.88 -11.44
CA TYR A 15 8.55 -10.74 -9.99
C TYR A 15 7.86 -9.53 -9.38
N ALA A 16 7.64 -8.46 -10.15
CA ALA A 16 7.10 -7.20 -9.62
C ALA A 16 5.65 -7.31 -9.09
N ARG A 17 4.89 -8.32 -9.54
CA ARG A 17 3.51 -8.58 -9.07
C ARG A 17 3.45 -9.24 -7.69
N GLU A 18 4.54 -9.86 -7.24
CA GLU A 18 4.59 -10.61 -5.98
C GLU A 18 5.35 -9.87 -4.87
N LEU A 19 5.89 -8.68 -5.16
CA LEU A 19 6.66 -7.88 -4.22
C LEU A 19 5.83 -6.76 -3.60
N ALA A 20 6.00 -6.57 -2.30
CA ALA A 20 5.39 -5.52 -1.51
C ALA A 20 6.06 -4.17 -1.76
N LEU A 21 5.74 -3.52 -2.87
CA LEU A 21 6.35 -2.23 -3.21
C LEU A 21 6.03 -1.17 -2.15
N LEU A 22 7.06 -0.49 -1.68
CA LEU A 22 6.96 0.62 -0.77
C LEU A 22 6.50 1.87 -1.54
N PRO A 23 5.65 2.69 -0.92
CA PRO A 23 5.22 3.94 -1.53
C PRO A 23 6.37 4.93 -1.68
N ASP A 24 6.27 5.80 -2.68
CA ASP A 24 7.10 6.98 -2.74
C ASP A 24 6.45 8.11 -1.95
N LEU A 25 7.08 8.52 -0.85
CA LEU A 25 6.60 9.60 0.04
C LEU A 25 7.44 10.88 -0.11
N THR A 26 8.20 11.02 -1.20
CA THR A 26 9.12 12.15 -1.40
C THR A 26 8.42 13.44 -1.85
N GLU A 27 7.18 13.37 -2.36
CA GLU A 27 6.43 14.53 -2.82
C GLU A 27 5.51 15.10 -1.73
N ALA A 28 5.51 16.43 -1.60
CA ALA A 28 4.61 17.14 -0.69
C ALA A 28 3.17 16.96 -1.16
N VAL A 29 2.36 16.24 -0.37
CA VAL A 29 0.94 16.06 -0.67
C VAL A 29 0.21 17.36 -0.40
N SER A 30 -0.42 17.95 -1.43
CA SER A 30 -1.32 19.08 -1.26
C SER A 30 -2.45 18.65 -0.32
N THR A 31 -2.78 19.45 0.69
CA THR A 31 -3.90 19.21 1.62
C THR A 31 -5.19 19.91 1.19
N THR A 32 -5.17 20.63 0.06
CA THR A 32 -6.30 21.45 -0.38
C THR A 32 -7.19 20.66 -1.32
N LEU A 33 -8.48 20.56 -0.98
CA LEU A 33 -9.49 19.90 -1.81
C LEU A 33 -9.93 20.83 -2.93
N ASP A 34 -9.80 20.37 -4.18
CA ASP A 34 -10.27 21.09 -5.37
C ASP A 34 -11.69 20.63 -5.75
N TYR A 35 -12.68 21.44 -5.41
CA TYR A 35 -14.09 21.22 -5.76
C TYR A 35 -14.46 21.75 -7.16
N THR A 36 -13.50 22.38 -7.86
CA THR A 36 -13.68 22.89 -9.22
C THR A 36 -13.06 21.98 -10.27
N GLY A 37 -12.38 20.92 -9.82
CA GLY A 37 -11.71 19.94 -10.66
C GLY A 37 -12.66 19.17 -11.57
N GLN A 38 -12.06 18.55 -12.58
CA GLN A 38 -12.73 17.80 -13.64
C GLN A 38 -13.50 16.57 -13.12
N HIS A 39 -13.14 16.07 -11.94
CA HIS A 39 -13.80 14.95 -11.26
C HIS A 39 -15.05 15.37 -10.47
N VAL A 40 -15.23 16.67 -10.22
CA VAL A 40 -16.38 17.22 -9.48
C VAL A 40 -17.38 17.91 -10.42
N ARG A 41 -16.89 18.50 -11.51
CA ARG A 41 -17.72 19.18 -12.51
C ARG A 41 -17.96 18.31 -13.73
N HIS A 42 -19.22 18.17 -14.12
CA HIS A 42 -19.60 17.43 -15.32
C HIS A 42 -20.41 18.34 -16.29
N PRO A 43 -20.08 18.37 -17.60
CA PRO A 43 -20.73 19.26 -18.56
C PRO A 43 -22.25 19.06 -18.71
N SER A 44 -22.77 17.87 -18.39
CA SER A 44 -24.21 17.59 -18.45
C SER A 44 -25.00 18.07 -17.24
N LEU A 45 -24.33 18.60 -16.19
CA LEU A 45 -24.98 19.14 -15.00
C LEU A 45 -25.21 20.65 -15.13
N SER A 46 -26.39 21.11 -14.72
CA SER A 46 -26.67 22.55 -14.59
C SER A 46 -25.80 23.19 -13.50
N VAL A 47 -25.67 24.52 -13.53
CA VAL A 47 -24.89 25.28 -12.52
C VAL A 47 -25.39 24.98 -11.11
N GLU A 48 -26.71 24.97 -10.91
CA GLU A 48 -27.32 24.65 -9.62
C GLU A 48 -27.01 23.22 -9.15
N GLN A 49 -26.98 22.24 -10.06
CA GLN A 49 -26.65 20.86 -9.74
C GLN A 49 -25.17 20.72 -9.35
N GLN A 50 -24.26 21.40 -10.08
CA GLN A 50 -22.84 21.43 -9.74
C GLN A 50 -22.59 22.06 -8.35
N ASP A 51 -23.31 23.13 -8.03
CA ASP A 51 -23.21 23.79 -6.73
C ASP A 51 -23.71 22.89 -5.59
N ARG A 52 -24.79 22.13 -5.81
CA ARG A 52 -25.27 21.13 -4.83
C ARG A 52 -24.24 20.04 -4.59
N VAL A 53 -23.61 19.50 -5.63
CA VAL A 53 -22.53 18.50 -5.49
C VAL A 53 -21.38 19.07 -4.67
N ALA A 54 -20.91 20.27 -5.01
CA ALA A 54 -19.85 20.93 -4.26
C ALA A 54 -20.25 21.18 -2.79
N MET A 55 -21.51 21.52 -2.51
CA MET A 55 -22.01 21.71 -1.15
C MET A 55 -21.98 20.41 -0.34
N VAL A 56 -22.38 19.28 -0.94
CA VAL A 56 -22.32 17.96 -0.30
C VAL A 56 -20.88 17.53 -0.03
N LEU A 57 -19.96 17.77 -0.97
CA LEU A 57 -18.54 17.46 -0.77
C LEU A 57 -17.91 18.33 0.32
N LYS A 58 -18.31 19.60 0.43
CA LYS A 58 -17.87 20.51 1.50
C LYS A 58 -18.43 20.11 2.87
N SER A 59 -19.68 19.63 2.95
CA SER A 59 -20.24 19.17 4.22
C SER A 59 -19.57 17.89 4.74
N HIS A 60 -18.99 17.09 3.85
CA HIS A 60 -18.26 15.86 4.16
C HIS A 60 -16.73 16.01 4.08
N VAL A 61 -16.21 17.24 4.22
CA VAL A 61 -14.75 17.52 4.12
C VAL A 61 -13.88 16.62 5.01
N ARG A 62 -14.40 16.16 6.14
CA ARG A 62 -13.66 15.34 7.13
C ARG A 62 -13.26 13.95 6.62
N ILE A 63 -13.97 13.42 5.63
CA ILE A 63 -13.68 12.09 5.05
C ILE A 63 -13.02 12.21 3.66
N MET A 64 -12.89 13.43 3.15
CA MET A 64 -12.29 13.70 1.85
C MET A 64 -10.78 13.88 2.00
N ILE A 65 -10.04 13.25 1.09
CA ILE A 65 -8.59 13.33 1.03
C ILE A 65 -8.23 14.06 -0.26
N SER A 66 -7.40 15.08 -0.15
CA SER A 66 -6.86 15.80 -1.30
C SER A 66 -6.00 14.88 -2.17
N SER A 67 -5.88 15.19 -3.45
CA SER A 67 -5.12 14.37 -4.39
C SER A 67 -3.68 14.15 -3.91
N GLY A 68 -3.24 12.88 -3.91
CA GLY A 68 -1.90 12.46 -3.53
C GLY A 68 -1.87 11.34 -2.48
N ASN A 69 -0.68 11.04 -1.95
CA ASN A 69 -0.45 9.93 -1.00
C ASN A 69 -0.81 10.29 0.46
N ALA A 70 -1.81 11.15 0.68
CA ALA A 70 -2.24 11.48 2.03
C ALA A 70 -2.81 10.23 2.71
N LEU A 71 -2.44 10.03 3.98
CA LEU A 71 -2.86 8.85 4.72
C LEU A 71 -4.31 9.00 5.17
N PRO A 72 -5.17 8.03 4.87
CA PRO A 72 -6.52 8.03 5.41
C PRO A 72 -6.49 7.88 6.94
N PRO A 73 -7.51 8.39 7.65
CA PRO A 73 -7.72 7.98 9.03
C PRO A 73 -7.92 6.45 9.08
N PRO A 74 -7.52 5.80 10.18
CA PRO A 74 -7.82 4.39 10.38
C PRO A 74 -9.32 4.11 10.23
N ALA A 75 -9.67 3.06 9.47
CA ALA A 75 -11.04 2.62 9.32
C ALA A 75 -11.60 2.17 10.68
N TYR A 76 -12.82 2.60 10.99
CA TYR A 76 -13.47 2.24 12.24
C TYR A 76 -13.92 0.78 12.21
N GLY A 77 -13.57 0.01 13.26
CA GLY A 77 -14.03 -1.37 13.44
C GLY A 77 -13.39 -2.41 12.51
N VAL A 78 -12.44 -2.03 11.66
CA VAL A 78 -11.76 -2.94 10.74
C VAL A 78 -10.30 -3.11 11.14
N VAL A 79 -9.89 -4.35 11.40
CA VAL A 79 -8.50 -4.72 11.67
C VAL A 79 -8.16 -5.93 10.80
N CYS A 80 -7.08 -5.83 10.04
CA CYS A 80 -6.56 -6.90 9.22
C CYS A 80 -5.71 -7.86 10.08
N ASP A 81 -5.98 -9.15 9.97
CA ASP A 81 -5.15 -10.20 10.54
C ASP A 81 -4.40 -10.98 9.46
N THR A 82 -3.43 -11.79 9.84
CA THR A 82 -2.67 -12.66 8.93
C THR A 82 -2.54 -14.02 9.56
N ASP A 83 -3.20 -15.02 8.96
CA ASP A 83 -3.18 -16.39 9.43
C ASP A 83 -2.12 -17.18 8.66
N VAL A 84 -1.07 -17.58 9.36
CA VAL A 84 0.03 -18.39 8.82
C VAL A 84 -0.11 -19.88 9.14
N GLN A 85 -1.32 -20.34 9.51
CA GLN A 85 -1.62 -21.75 9.78
C GLN A 85 -0.66 -22.37 10.82
N GLU A 86 -0.42 -21.63 11.92
CA GLU A 86 0.50 -22.02 13.00
C GLU A 86 1.97 -22.24 12.57
N HIS A 87 2.34 -21.82 11.36
CA HIS A 87 3.70 -21.99 10.85
C HIS A 87 4.73 -21.24 11.73
N PRO A 88 5.89 -21.84 12.04
CA PRO A 88 6.92 -21.18 12.82
C PRO A 88 7.49 -19.94 12.10
N PRO A 89 8.06 -18.96 12.83
CA PRO A 89 8.56 -17.74 12.23
C PRO A 89 9.63 -17.96 11.15
N ILE A 90 9.44 -17.29 10.00
CA ILE A 90 10.42 -17.27 8.92
C ILE A 90 11.35 -16.08 9.11
N LYS A 91 12.64 -16.35 9.35
CA LYS A 91 13.67 -15.33 9.57
C LYS A 91 14.70 -15.31 8.44
N GLN A 92 14.47 -14.45 7.45
CA GLN A 92 15.40 -14.25 6.34
C GLN A 92 16.48 -13.22 6.70
N LYS A 93 17.65 -13.33 6.05
CA LYS A 93 18.75 -12.36 6.23
C LYS A 93 18.52 -11.12 5.39
N ALA A 94 18.92 -9.96 5.90
CA ALA A 94 18.94 -8.72 5.12
C ALA A 94 19.80 -8.88 3.85
N ARG A 95 19.28 -8.40 2.72
CA ARG A 95 20.02 -8.41 1.46
C ARG A 95 21.01 -7.24 1.41
N ARG A 96 22.13 -7.44 0.72
CA ARG A 96 23.12 -6.38 0.51
C ARG A 96 22.53 -5.32 -0.42
N ILE A 97 22.60 -4.07 0.01
CA ILE A 97 22.09 -2.91 -0.73
C ILE A 97 23.28 -2.09 -1.23
N PRO A 98 23.36 -1.78 -2.54
CA PRO A 98 24.42 -0.92 -3.05
C PRO A 98 24.39 0.45 -2.37
N LEU A 99 25.58 1.02 -2.10
CA LEU A 99 25.74 2.28 -1.36
C LEU A 99 24.91 3.42 -1.94
N ARG A 100 24.77 3.47 -3.27
CA ARG A 100 23.98 4.48 -3.99
C ARG A 100 22.50 4.57 -3.55
N HIS A 101 21.93 3.47 -3.05
CA HIS A 101 20.53 3.44 -2.63
C HIS A 101 20.33 3.71 -1.13
N LEU A 102 21.39 3.67 -0.30
CA LEU A 102 21.25 3.78 1.16
C LEU A 102 20.57 5.08 1.61
N LYS A 103 20.86 6.20 0.94
CA LYS A 103 20.21 7.48 1.23
C LYS A 103 18.69 7.42 0.99
N GLN A 104 18.30 6.92 -0.18
CA GLN A 104 16.88 6.74 -0.54
C GLN A 104 16.15 5.84 0.46
N PHE A 105 16.82 4.77 0.91
CA PHE A 105 16.30 3.87 1.95
C PHE A 105 16.06 4.59 3.28
N TYR A 106 17.05 5.34 3.75
CA TYR A 106 16.95 6.06 5.01
C TYR A 106 15.82 7.10 4.97
N GLU A 107 15.74 7.88 3.89
CA GLU A 107 14.68 8.89 3.69
C GLU A 107 13.29 8.24 3.67
N LEU A 108 13.15 7.11 2.98
CA LEU A 108 11.89 6.37 2.94
C LEU A 108 11.48 5.82 4.30
N LEU A 109 12.38 5.14 5.01
CA LEU A 109 12.07 4.59 6.35
C LEU A 109 11.71 5.70 7.34
N ASN A 110 12.41 6.84 7.27
CA ASN A 110 12.09 8.02 8.06
C ASN A 110 10.71 8.57 7.70
N GLY A 111 10.36 8.64 6.42
CA GLY A 111 9.03 9.04 5.94
C GLY A 111 7.92 8.11 6.46
N LEU A 112 8.09 6.80 6.29
CA LEU A 112 7.15 5.78 6.76
C LEU A 112 6.97 5.82 8.29
N SER A 113 8.05 6.03 9.04
CA SER A 113 8.01 6.12 10.50
C SER A 113 7.32 7.40 10.98
N LYS A 114 7.65 8.56 10.40
CA LYS A 114 6.98 9.84 10.69
C LYS A 114 5.49 9.81 10.36
N ALA A 115 5.12 9.08 9.30
CA ALA A 115 3.74 8.89 8.90
C ALA A 115 2.98 7.86 9.77
N GLY A 116 3.65 7.21 10.73
CA GLY A 116 3.04 6.24 11.63
C GLY A 116 2.62 4.94 10.93
N LEU A 117 3.28 4.57 9.83
CA LEU A 117 3.01 3.35 9.08
C LEU A 117 3.85 2.16 9.57
N ILE A 118 5.06 2.43 10.09
CA ILE A 118 5.99 1.41 10.58
C ILE A 118 6.53 1.76 11.97
N ALA A 119 6.98 0.74 12.70
CA ALA A 119 7.70 0.87 13.96
C ALA A 119 8.89 -0.09 14.01
N PHE A 120 9.81 0.10 14.95
CA PHE A 120 10.85 -0.90 15.24
C PHE A 120 10.21 -2.20 15.71
N SER A 121 10.71 -3.32 15.22
CA SER A 121 10.19 -4.63 15.55
C SER A 121 11.19 -5.44 16.40
N GLY A 122 10.63 -6.23 17.32
CA GLY A 122 11.32 -7.34 17.98
C GLY A 122 10.79 -8.69 17.51
N SER A 123 10.11 -8.74 16.36
CA SER A 123 9.46 -9.93 15.84
C SER A 123 10.47 -11.06 15.55
N PRO A 124 10.08 -12.33 15.75
CA PRO A 124 10.90 -13.45 15.26
C PRO A 124 10.84 -13.60 13.73
N TRP A 125 9.89 -12.95 13.05
CA TRP A 125 9.77 -12.93 11.59
C TRP A 125 10.66 -11.85 10.97
N ALA A 126 11.21 -12.13 9.79
CA ALA A 126 11.98 -11.15 9.04
C ALA A 126 11.91 -11.45 7.55
N SER A 127 11.22 -10.58 6.79
CA SER A 127 11.27 -10.55 5.33
C SER A 127 12.27 -9.49 4.85
N PRO A 128 13.13 -9.78 3.86
CA PRO A 128 14.17 -8.84 3.46
C PRO A 128 13.60 -7.78 2.50
N ILE A 129 14.16 -6.57 2.55
CA ILE A 129 13.90 -5.58 1.50
C ILE A 129 14.66 -5.98 0.22
N VAL A 130 14.00 -5.78 -0.92
CA VAL A 130 14.50 -5.96 -2.27
C VAL A 130 14.42 -4.66 -3.06
N ILE A 131 15.30 -4.55 -4.04
CA ILE A 131 15.37 -3.43 -4.97
C ILE A 131 14.72 -3.88 -6.28
N VAL A 132 13.77 -3.10 -6.79
CA VAL A 132 13.05 -3.37 -8.03
C VAL A 132 13.31 -2.22 -8.99
N LEU A 133 14.04 -2.47 -10.07
CA LEU A 133 14.29 -1.49 -11.12
C LEU A 133 13.02 -1.33 -11.97
N LYS A 134 12.55 -0.11 -12.28
CA LYS A 134 11.46 0.09 -13.24
C LYS A 134 11.91 -0.26 -14.66
N LYS A 135 10.95 -0.45 -15.57
CA LYS A 135 11.20 -0.69 -17.02
C LYS A 135 12.14 0.33 -17.67
N ASN A 136 12.19 1.57 -17.17
CA ASN A 136 13.09 2.61 -17.69
C ASN A 136 14.56 2.42 -17.27
N GLY A 137 14.88 1.43 -16.43
CA GLY A 137 16.24 1.11 -15.97
C GLY A 137 16.87 2.13 -15.01
N VAL A 138 16.20 3.27 -14.79
CA VAL A 138 16.71 4.40 -14.01
C VAL A 138 16.00 4.50 -12.66
N ASP A 139 14.68 4.36 -12.66
CA ASP A 139 13.92 4.47 -11.41
C ASP A 139 13.98 3.18 -10.63
N THR A 140 14.17 3.30 -9.33
CA THR A 140 14.24 2.16 -8.43
C THR A 140 13.11 2.24 -7.40
N ARG A 141 12.32 1.17 -7.28
CA ARG A 141 11.36 0.96 -6.20
C ARG A 141 11.93 0.02 -5.16
N LEU A 142 11.55 0.26 -3.91
CA LEU A 142 11.88 -0.64 -2.83
C LEU A 142 10.68 -1.55 -2.60
N GLY A 143 10.90 -2.82 -2.33
CA GLY A 143 9.84 -3.76 -2.02
C GLY A 143 10.21 -4.72 -0.92
N ILE A 144 9.25 -5.26 -0.20
CA ILE A 144 9.50 -6.32 0.79
C ILE A 144 9.21 -7.66 0.13
N ASP A 145 10.11 -8.63 0.33
CA ASP A 145 9.97 -9.99 -0.20
C ASP A 145 9.16 -10.85 0.77
N TYR A 146 7.82 -10.77 0.68
CA TYR A 146 6.91 -11.60 1.47
C TYR A 146 6.62 -12.97 0.86
N LYS A 147 7.31 -13.40 -0.20
CA LYS A 147 6.98 -14.65 -0.90
C LYS A 147 6.91 -15.86 0.03
N MET A 148 7.87 -15.98 0.94
CA MET A 148 7.92 -17.07 1.91
C MET A 148 6.76 -17.00 2.91
N VAL A 149 6.41 -15.80 3.37
CA VAL A 149 5.28 -15.57 4.28
C VAL A 149 3.96 -15.86 3.55
N ASN A 150 3.80 -15.35 2.33
CA ASN A 150 2.63 -15.55 1.47
C ASN A 150 2.43 -17.00 1.04
N ALA A 151 3.48 -17.83 1.06
CA ALA A 151 3.37 -19.26 0.77
C ALA A 151 2.70 -20.04 1.91
N VAL A 152 2.83 -19.56 3.15
CA VAL A 152 2.25 -20.20 4.35
C VAL A 152 0.99 -19.50 4.86
N THR A 153 0.68 -18.32 4.32
CA THR A 153 -0.51 -17.55 4.67
C THR A 153 -1.76 -18.20 4.08
N ALA A 154 -2.77 -18.45 4.93
CA ALA A 154 -4.08 -18.93 4.51
C ALA A 154 -4.73 -17.90 3.57
N ILE A 155 -5.27 -18.37 2.45
CA ILE A 155 -5.99 -17.52 1.50
C ILE A 155 -7.45 -17.47 1.94
N MET A 156 -7.98 -16.27 2.14
CA MET A 156 -9.42 -16.10 2.22
C MET A 156 -10.02 -16.19 0.81
N GLU A 157 -10.79 -17.23 0.56
CA GLU A 157 -11.69 -17.31 -0.59
C GLU A 157 -12.93 -16.48 -0.29
N TYR A 158 -12.86 -15.18 -0.55
CA TYR A 158 -14.05 -14.35 -0.63
C TYR A 158 -14.51 -14.31 -2.08
N ALA A 159 -15.77 -14.68 -2.33
CA ALA A 159 -16.38 -14.50 -3.64
C ALA A 159 -16.64 -12.99 -3.82
N ILE A 160 -15.72 -12.32 -4.52
CA ILE A 160 -15.97 -10.97 -5.01
C ILE A 160 -17.20 -11.08 -5.94
N PRO A 161 -18.27 -10.31 -5.67
CA PRO A 161 -19.43 -10.30 -6.54
C PRO A 161 -19.00 -9.85 -7.94
N LEU A 162 -19.63 -10.40 -8.98
CA LEU A 162 -19.35 -9.94 -10.33
C LEU A 162 -19.77 -8.48 -10.46
N VAL A 163 -19.01 -7.73 -11.27
CA VAL A 163 -19.33 -6.32 -11.51
C VAL A 163 -20.75 -6.19 -12.07
N ASP A 164 -21.15 -7.10 -12.96
CA ASP A 164 -22.50 -7.10 -13.53
C ASP A 164 -23.58 -7.28 -12.45
N ASP A 165 -23.37 -8.19 -11.48
CA ASP A 165 -24.30 -8.40 -10.37
C ASP A 165 -24.46 -7.12 -9.52
N LEU A 166 -23.37 -6.39 -9.30
CA LEU A 166 -23.41 -5.11 -8.58
C LEU A 166 -24.10 -4.00 -9.37
N LEU A 167 -24.01 -4.04 -10.71
CA LEU A 167 -24.56 -3.03 -11.60
C LEU A 167 -26.04 -3.26 -11.95
N MET A 168 -26.57 -4.48 -11.84
CA MET A 168 -27.97 -4.78 -12.16
C MET A 168 -28.97 -3.94 -11.35
N ASP A 169 -28.68 -3.66 -10.07
CA ASP A 169 -29.55 -2.84 -9.24
C ASP A 169 -29.41 -1.33 -9.50
N MET A 170 -28.43 -0.93 -10.31
CA MET A 170 -28.23 0.48 -10.64
C MET A 170 -29.30 1.01 -11.59
N GLU A 171 -29.90 0.19 -12.47
CA GLU A 171 -30.87 0.64 -13.50
C GLU A 171 -32.06 1.43 -12.95
N LYS A 172 -32.38 1.30 -11.66
CA LYS A 172 -33.49 1.98 -10.98
C LYS A 172 -33.19 3.44 -10.61
N TYR A 173 -31.94 3.88 -10.72
CA TYR A 173 -31.49 5.20 -10.27
C TYR A 173 -31.16 6.12 -11.45
N LEU A 174 -31.52 7.40 -11.32
CA LEU A 174 -31.28 8.41 -12.36
C LEU A 174 -29.88 9.06 -12.28
N TRP A 175 -29.23 8.97 -11.11
CA TRP A 175 -27.97 9.63 -10.83
C TRP A 175 -27.03 8.68 -10.08
N TYR A 176 -25.75 8.69 -10.47
CA TYR A 176 -24.70 7.90 -9.84
C TYR A 176 -23.56 8.79 -9.41
N CYS A 177 -22.87 8.36 -8.37
CA CYS A 177 -21.61 8.95 -7.93
C CYS A 177 -20.60 7.81 -7.78
N SER A 178 -19.42 7.99 -8.37
CA SER A 178 -18.28 7.10 -8.17
C SER A 178 -17.29 7.79 -7.24
N LEU A 179 -16.88 7.08 -6.20
CA LEU A 179 -15.91 7.54 -5.21
C LEU A 179 -14.79 6.50 -5.14
N ASP A 180 -13.54 6.95 -5.19
CA ASP A 180 -12.38 6.09 -5.00
C ASP A 180 -11.77 6.29 -3.61
N ALA A 181 -11.42 5.18 -2.96
CA ALA A 181 -10.81 5.20 -1.64
C ALA A 181 -9.28 5.41 -1.77
N ALA A 182 -8.85 6.66 -1.61
CA ALA A 182 -7.43 7.00 -1.65
C ALA A 182 -6.64 6.22 -0.58
N SER A 183 -5.57 5.55 -1.01
CA SER A 183 -4.67 4.77 -0.14
C SER A 183 -5.40 3.77 0.78
N GLY A 184 -6.49 3.15 0.30
CA GLY A 184 -7.39 2.33 1.13
C GLY A 184 -6.71 1.23 1.94
N PHE A 185 -5.62 0.64 1.43
CA PHE A 185 -4.81 -0.33 2.17
C PHE A 185 -4.31 0.21 3.52
N TRP A 186 -3.90 1.47 3.57
CA TRP A 186 -3.42 2.08 4.82
C TRP A 186 -4.53 2.60 5.71
N ALA A 187 -5.80 2.49 5.32
CA ALA A 187 -6.90 2.71 6.27
C ALA A 187 -7.03 1.54 7.25
N GLU A 188 -6.63 0.33 6.84
CA GLU A 188 -6.73 -0.86 7.67
C GLU A 188 -5.58 -0.97 8.67
N MET A 189 -5.93 -1.04 9.96
CA MET A 189 -4.99 -1.33 11.04
C MET A 189 -4.67 -2.82 11.07
N MET A 190 -3.47 -3.17 11.55
CA MET A 190 -3.09 -4.58 11.73
C MET A 190 -3.22 -5.04 13.18
N THR A 191 -3.63 -6.29 13.38
CA THR A 191 -3.57 -6.98 14.69
C THR A 191 -2.11 -7.12 15.13
N GLN A 192 -1.85 -7.24 16.43
CA GLN A 192 -0.48 -7.41 16.92
C GLN A 192 0.22 -8.66 16.34
N GLY A 193 -0.52 -9.73 16.07
CA GLY A 193 0.00 -10.94 15.41
C GLY A 193 0.43 -10.67 13.96
N ALA A 194 -0.45 -10.04 13.18
CA ALA A 194 -0.18 -9.66 11.80
C ALA A 194 0.98 -8.66 11.68
N ARG A 195 1.13 -7.71 12.63
CA ARG A 195 2.29 -6.81 12.68
C ARG A 195 3.60 -7.57 12.80
N LYS A 196 3.65 -8.58 13.69
CA LYS A 196 4.86 -9.41 13.83
C LYS A 196 5.16 -10.15 12.53
N ILE A 197 4.15 -10.69 11.85
CA ILE A 197 4.32 -11.44 10.59
C ILE A 197 4.81 -10.52 9.46
N SER A 198 4.34 -9.27 9.43
CA SER A 198 4.79 -8.26 8.44
C SER A 198 6.18 -7.68 8.71
N ALA A 199 6.88 -8.17 9.73
CA ALA A 199 8.18 -7.63 10.08
C ALA A 199 9.21 -7.85 8.97
N PHE A 200 9.95 -6.79 8.65
CA PHE A 200 10.92 -6.76 7.58
C PHE A 200 12.27 -6.22 8.05
N VAL A 201 13.34 -6.72 7.41
CA VAL A 201 14.71 -6.47 7.83
C VAL A 201 15.50 -5.73 6.76
N TYR A 202 16.27 -4.77 7.24
CA TYR A 202 17.22 -3.97 6.50
C TYR A 202 18.59 -4.01 7.20
N ALA A 203 19.67 -3.69 6.46
CA ALA A 203 21.04 -3.75 6.96
C ALA A 203 21.28 -3.01 8.30
N LEU A 204 20.47 -2.00 8.61
CA LEU A 204 20.61 -1.18 9.82
C LEU A 204 19.42 -1.30 10.78
N GLY A 205 18.44 -2.17 10.52
CA GLY A 205 17.28 -2.23 11.39
C GLY A 205 16.24 -3.29 11.04
N HIS A 206 15.33 -3.49 11.97
CA HIS A 206 14.22 -4.42 11.88
C HIS A 206 12.94 -3.67 12.24
N PHE A 207 11.95 -3.76 11.37
CA PHE A 207 10.75 -2.93 11.43
C PHE A 207 9.51 -3.79 11.19
N GLU A 208 8.36 -3.34 11.65
CA GLU A 208 7.07 -3.95 11.39
C GLU A 208 6.07 -2.90 10.94
N TRP A 209 5.07 -3.34 10.18
CA TRP A 209 3.98 -2.47 9.76
C TRP A 209 2.93 -2.33 10.86
N LEU A 210 2.42 -1.12 11.04
CA LEU A 210 1.30 -0.82 11.92
C LEU A 210 -0.05 -0.88 11.17
N ARG A 211 0.02 -0.61 9.86
CA ARG A 211 -1.10 -0.61 8.91
C ARG A 211 -0.78 -1.51 7.73
N MET A 212 -1.80 -1.94 7.01
CA MET A 212 -1.65 -2.99 6.00
C MET A 212 -0.58 -2.67 4.93
N PRO A 213 0.49 -3.49 4.80
CA PRO A 213 1.50 -3.30 3.76
C PRO A 213 1.05 -3.85 2.40
N PHE A 214 1.44 -3.20 1.31
CA PHE A 214 1.30 -3.83 -0.01
C PHE A 214 1.94 -5.22 -0.04
N GLY A 215 1.43 -6.13 -0.87
CA GLY A 215 2.06 -7.42 -1.18
C GLY A 215 2.04 -8.49 -0.08
N LEU A 216 1.47 -8.24 1.10
CA LEU A 216 1.21 -9.29 2.10
C LEU A 216 -0.18 -9.90 1.84
N LYS A 217 -0.28 -11.23 1.80
CA LYS A 217 -1.57 -11.92 1.71
C LYS A 217 -2.37 -11.74 3.00
N LYS A 218 -3.69 -11.71 2.88
CA LYS A 218 -4.61 -11.51 4.01
C LYS A 218 -5.55 -12.71 4.17
N LYS A 219 -6.01 -12.86 5.41
CA LYS A 219 -7.22 -13.59 5.75
C LYS A 219 -8.39 -12.62 5.85
#